data_AF-A0A974UN46-F1
#
_entry.id   AF-A0A974UN46-F1
#
_cell.length_a   1.000
_cell.length_b   1.000
_cell.length_c   1.000
_cell.angle_alpha   90.00
_cell.angle_beta   90.00
_cell.angle_gamma   90.00
#
_symmetry.space_group_name_H-M   'P 1'
#
loop_
_entity.id
_entity.type
_entity.pdbx_description
1 polymer ?
#
loop_
_entity_poly.entity_id
_entity_poly.type
_entity_poly.pdbx_seq_one_letter_code
_entity_poly.pdbx_strand_id
1 'polypeptide(L)' 'MTAGANAKPAYAVTETGGTAAVACAACQHAQHTHDSIARRYCTATVAGGFNRRCLCVGGHDEPEKEKS' A
#
# COMPACT_ATOMS: atom_id res chain seq x y z
N MET A 1 -8.56 -30.19 -31.89
CA MET A 1 -9.67 -29.26 -32.18
C MET A 1 -10.57 -29.21 -30.96
N THR A 2 -11.16 -28.03 -30.68
CA THR A 2 -11.99 -27.59 -29.54
C THR A 2 -11.26 -27.11 -28.27
N ALA A 3 -11.17 -25.78 -28.19
CA ALA A 3 -10.81 -24.98 -27.03
C ALA A 3 -11.89 -25.03 -25.93
N GLY A 4 -11.49 -25.15 -24.67
CA GLY A 4 -12.35 -24.91 -23.51
C GLY A 4 -12.15 -23.49 -23.00
N ALA A 5 -13.15 -22.64 -23.20
CA ALA A 5 -13.18 -21.26 -22.71
C ALA A 5 -13.15 -21.24 -21.17
N ASN A 6 -12.09 -20.69 -20.57
CA ASN A 6 -12.07 -20.39 -19.14
C ASN A 6 -12.32 -18.89 -18.96
N ALA A 7 -13.53 -18.55 -18.50
CA ALA A 7 -13.96 -17.21 -18.23
C ALA A 7 -13.05 -16.54 -17.18
N LYS A 8 -12.41 -15.43 -17.54
CA LYS A 8 -11.69 -14.58 -16.60
C LYS A 8 -12.70 -13.99 -15.60
N PRO A 9 -12.44 -13.96 -14.29
CA PRO A 9 -13.31 -13.24 -13.37
C PRO A 9 -13.19 -11.75 -13.69
N ALA A 10 -14.29 -11.17 -14.16
CA ALA A 10 -14.46 -9.72 -14.21
C ALA A 10 -14.61 -9.24 -12.78
N TYR A 11 -13.54 -8.69 -12.20
CA TYR A 11 -13.67 -7.91 -10.97
C TYR A 11 -14.32 -6.58 -11.37
N ALA A 12 -15.54 -6.37 -10.93
CA ALA A 12 -16.21 -5.08 -11.05
C ALA A 12 -15.36 -4.06 -10.29
N VAL A 13 -14.83 -3.06 -11.00
CA VAL A 13 -14.24 -1.89 -10.35
C VAL A 13 -15.41 -1.08 -9.79
N THR A 14 -15.64 -1.22 -8.49
CA THR A 14 -16.50 -0.31 -7.77
C THR A 14 -15.66 0.91 -7.44
N GLU A 15 -15.72 1.93 -8.31
CA GLU A 15 -15.27 3.27 -7.95
C GLU A 15 -16.28 3.83 -6.94
N THR A 16 -15.98 3.66 -5.65
CA THR A 16 -16.72 4.31 -4.57
C THR A 16 -15.72 5.02 -3.67
N GLY A 17 -15.68 6.34 -3.79
CA GLY A 17 -15.39 7.30 -2.73
C GLY A 17 -14.15 7.07 -1.87
N GLY A 18 -13.05 7.75 -2.21
CA GLY A 18 -11.95 8.13 -1.33
C GLY A 18 -11.62 7.14 -0.21
N THR A 19 -10.95 6.04 -0.55
CA THR A 19 -10.42 5.11 0.45
C THR A 19 -9.46 5.89 1.35
N ALA A 20 -9.87 6.21 2.58
CA ALA A 20 -8.97 6.77 3.57
C ALA A 20 -7.73 5.87 3.63
N ALA A 21 -6.59 6.42 3.22
CA ALA A 21 -5.37 5.64 3.10
C ALA A 21 -5.05 5.07 4.47
N VAL A 22 -5.11 3.74 4.60
CA VAL A 22 -4.79 3.06 5.86
C VAL A 22 -3.33 3.39 6.19
N ALA A 23 -3.08 3.98 7.35
CA ALA A 23 -1.73 4.30 7.82
C ALA A 23 -1.02 3.04 8.35
N CYS A 24 0.28 2.96 8.13
CA CYS A 24 1.11 1.89 8.64
C CYS A 24 1.30 2.01 10.15
N ALA A 25 1.00 0.96 10.91
CA ALA A 25 1.19 0.96 12.36
C ALA A 25 2.68 1.14 12.78
N ALA A 26 3.64 0.83 11.89
CA ALA A 26 5.07 0.96 12.17
C ALA A 26 5.63 2.38 11.93
N CYS A 27 5.21 3.04 10.85
CA CYS A 27 5.82 4.29 10.36
C CYS A 27 4.85 5.43 10.09
N GLN A 28 3.54 5.19 10.24
CA GLN A 28 2.46 6.16 10.01
C GLN A 28 2.34 6.67 8.56
N HIS A 29 3.09 6.13 7.60
CA HIS A 29 2.91 6.40 6.17
C HIS A 29 1.78 5.56 5.58
N ALA A 30 1.25 5.98 4.43
CA ALA A 30 0.17 5.26 3.75
C ALA A 30 0.60 3.83 3.34
N GLN A 31 -0.23 2.83 3.60
CA GLN A 31 0.10 1.42 3.33
C GLN A 31 0.36 1.13 1.84
N HIS A 32 -0.27 1.87 0.93
CA HIS A 32 -0.13 1.67 -0.51
C HIS A 32 1.24 2.12 -1.06
N THR A 33 1.97 2.98 -0.34
CA THR A 33 3.32 3.43 -0.73
C THR A 33 4.42 2.42 -0.39
N HIS A 34 4.06 1.29 0.23
CA HIS A 34 5.00 0.24 0.58
C HIS A 34 5.23 -0.73 -0.58
N ASP A 35 6.49 -0.95 -0.93
CA ASP A 35 6.89 -2.14 -1.66
C ASP A 35 6.83 -3.40 -0.77
N SER A 36 7.14 -4.56 -1.35
CA SER A 36 7.10 -5.84 -0.63
C SER A 36 8.11 -5.94 0.51
N ILE A 37 9.27 -5.28 0.39
CA ILE A 37 10.33 -5.25 1.41
C ILE A 37 9.89 -4.36 2.56
N ALA A 38 9.40 -3.16 2.27
CA ALA A 38 8.86 -2.21 3.23
C ALA A 38 7.72 -2.84 4.05
N ARG A 39 6.79 -3.55 3.40
CA ARG A 39 5.72 -4.29 4.10
C ARG A 39 6.27 -5.30 5.10
N ARG A 40 7.22 -6.14 4.68
CA ARG A 40 7.81 -7.17 5.56
C ARG A 40 8.55 -6.56 6.74
N TYR A 41 9.34 -5.51 6.50
CA TYR A 41 10.09 -4.82 7.53
C TYR A 41 9.17 -4.20 8.58
N CYS A 42 8.13 -3.48 8.15
CA CYS A 42 7.15 -2.85 9.04
C CYS A 42 6.38 -3.89 9.86
N THR A 43 5.94 -5.00 9.25
CA THR A 43 5.29 -6.10 9.96
C THR A 43 6.18 -6.69 11.05
N ALA A 44 7.44 -6.98 10.74
CA ALA A 44 8.39 -7.51 11.73
C ALA A 44 8.68 -6.49 12.85
N THR A 45 8.67 -5.19 12.53
CA THR A 45 8.86 -4.11 13.51
C THR A 45 7.73 -4.07 14.53
N VAL A 46 6.49 -4.14 14.06
CA VAL A 46 5.30 -4.18 14.94
C VAL A 46 5.28 -5.48 15.75
N ALA A 47 5.47 -6.63 15.09
CA ALA A 47 5.44 -7.93 15.77
C ALA A 47 6.52 -8.08 16.84
N GLY A 48 7.69 -7.47 16.63
CA GLY A 48 8.79 -7.49 17.59
C GLY A 48 8.80 -6.34 18.60
N GLY A 49 7.86 -5.38 18.51
CA GLY A 49 7.85 -4.20 19.38
C GLY A 49 9.10 -3.33 19.26
N PHE A 50 9.74 -3.29 18.09
CA PHE A 50 11.00 -2.58 17.90
C PHE A 50 10.80 -1.07 17.70
N ASN A 51 11.56 -0.26 18.43
CA ASN A 51 11.63 1.19 18.25
C ASN A 51 12.77 1.57 17.31
N ARG A 52 12.60 1.33 16.01
CA ARG A 52 13.58 1.64 14.95
C ARG A 52 12.94 2.50 13.85
N ARG A 53 13.76 3.26 13.12
CA ARG A 53 13.29 4.05 11.96
C ARG A 53 12.93 3.13 10.79
N CYS A 54 11.91 3.49 10.03
CA CYS A 54 11.51 2.73 8.85
C CYS A 54 12.44 2.99 7.66
N LEU A 55 12.58 2.00 6.78
CA LEU A 55 13.33 2.09 5.52
C LEU A 55 12.43 2.40 4.31
N CYS A 56 11.17 2.76 4.55
CA CYS A 56 10.19 3.06 3.51
C CYS A 56 10.60 4.33 2.74
N VAL A 57 10.49 4.29 1.41
CA VAL A 57 10.67 5.49 0.56
C VAL A 57 9.35 6.31 0.47
N GLY A 58 8.23 5.71 0.86
CA GLY A 58 6.86 6.23 0.72
C GLY A 58 6.41 7.28 1.73
N GLY A 59 7.27 8.25 2.06
CA GLY A 59 6.95 9.39 2.94
C GLY A 59 6.53 10.66 2.21
N HIS A 60 6.53 10.67 0.88
CA HIS A 60 6.22 11.85 0.07
C HIS A 60 4.81 11.76 -0.52
N ASP A 61 3.79 11.79 0.33
CA ASP A 61 2.41 12.14 -0.05
C ASP A 61 2.11 13.61 0.32
N GLU A 62 3.11 14.49 0.22
CA GLU A 62 2.79 15.91 0.18
C GLU A 62 2.15 16.17 -1.19
N PRO A 63 0.88 16.63 -1.26
CA PRO A 63 0.41 17.21 -2.51
C PRO A 63 1.37 18.36 -2.79
N GLU A 64 2.09 18.28 -3.91
CA GLU A 64 2.94 19.37 -4.37
C GLU A 64 2.10 20.64 -4.29
N LYS A 65 2.37 21.47 -3.28
CA LYS A 65 1.75 22.78 -3.16
C LYS A 65 2.24 23.52 -4.39
N GLU A 66 1.38 23.58 -5.39
CA GLU A 66 1.49 24.37 -6.61
C GLU A 66 2.24 25.65 -6.25
N LYS A 67 3.49 25.72 -6.70
CA LYS A 67 4.36 26.88 -6.51
C LYS A 67 3.77 27.96 -7.41
N SER A 68 2.93 28.78 -6.79
CA SER A 68 2.40 30.03 -7.34
C SER A 68 3.49 30.96 -7.85
#